data_AF-A0A8J7UQ65-F1
#
_entry.id   AF-A0A8J7UQ65-F1
#
_cell.length_a   1.000
_cell.length_b   1.000
_cell.length_c   1.000
_cell.angle_alpha   90.00
_cell.angle_beta   90.00
_cell.angle_gamma   90.00
#
_symmetry.space_group_name_H-M   'P 1'
#
loop_
_entity.id
_entity.type
_entity.pdbx_description
1 polymer ?
#
loop_
_entity_poly.entity_id
_entity_poly.type
_entity_poly.pdbx_seq_one_letter_code
_entity_poly.pdbx_strand_id
1 'polypeptide(L)'
;MMRLLYISGPFSSPDNLHGIERNILAEYATIPPPGATFMLDNGAFTAWKHGEEWDEKAFYRMLTRFHAAGLHPYGVVIPDIVKGGLASLKRSEEHLPLIPEEMPRYLAVQEGITPQDVLPFIPSIDGIFVGTPGAWKWRKARQPSMRGEDE
;
A
#
# COMPACT_ATOMS: atom_id res chain seq x y z
N MET A 1 17.28 12.67 11.35
CA MET A 1 16.62 12.96 10.05
C MET A 1 16.14 11.64 9.48
N MET A 2 14.82 11.39 9.48
CA MET A 2 14.22 10.10 9.18
C MET A 2 14.11 9.92 7.66
N ARG A 3 14.85 8.97 7.08
CA ARG A 3 14.71 8.58 5.67
C ARG A 3 13.73 7.41 5.62
N LEU A 4 12.47 7.69 5.31
CA LEU A 4 11.51 6.65 4.93
C LEU A 4 11.91 6.17 3.53
N LEU A 5 12.37 4.92 3.42
CA LEU A 5 12.61 4.32 2.11
C LEU A 5 11.25 3.88 1.56
N TYR A 6 10.73 4.65 0.61
CA TYR A 6 9.55 4.30 -0.17
C TYR A 6 9.99 3.40 -1.33
N ILE A 7 9.70 2.11 -1.25
CA ILE A 7 9.92 1.19 -2.38
C ILE A 7 8.73 1.36 -3.33
N SER A 8 8.72 2.46 -4.09
CA SER A 8 7.98 2.53 -5.36
C SER A 8 8.96 2.44 -6.50
N GLY A 9 8.81 1.43 -7.35
CA GLY A 9 9.61 1.30 -8.55
C GLY A 9 9.31 2.40 -9.57
N PRO A 10 10.36 2.93 -10.21
CA PRO A 10 10.26 3.17 -11.64
C PRO A 10 11.39 2.47 -12.42
N PHE A 11 11.09 2.31 -13.72
CA PHE A 11 11.98 2.04 -14.85
C PHE A 11 12.02 0.62 -15.44
N SER A 12 12.08 0.69 -16.77
CA SER A 12 11.80 -0.28 -17.81
C SER A 12 12.95 -1.26 -18.05
N SER A 13 12.62 -2.54 -18.17
CA SER A 13 13.39 -3.56 -18.88
C SER A 13 12.40 -4.49 -19.59
N PRO A 14 12.68 -4.95 -20.82
CA PRO A 14 11.79 -5.83 -21.56
C PRO A 14 11.82 -7.24 -20.95
N ASP A 15 10.85 -8.06 -21.35
CA ASP A 15 10.68 -9.49 -21.06
C ASP A 15 9.73 -9.80 -19.89
N ASN A 16 8.46 -10.05 -20.23
CA ASN A 16 7.50 -11.00 -19.63
C ASN A 16 7.38 -11.13 -18.10
N LEU A 17 7.59 -10.06 -17.33
CA LEU A 17 7.32 -10.03 -15.88
C LEU A 17 6.02 -9.28 -15.58
N HIS A 18 5.13 -9.90 -14.80
CA HIS A 18 3.88 -9.31 -14.30
C HIS A 18 4.17 -8.31 -13.18
N GLY A 19 3.32 -7.29 -12.99
CA GLY A 19 3.58 -6.06 -12.23
C GLY A 19 4.26 -6.13 -10.85
N ILE A 20 4.21 -7.24 -10.11
CA ILE A 20 4.96 -7.41 -8.86
C ILE A 20 6.34 -8.07 -9.09
N GLU A 21 6.49 -8.92 -10.10
CA GLU A 21 7.80 -9.44 -10.50
C GLU A 21 8.71 -8.34 -11.04
N ARG A 22 8.15 -7.26 -11.60
CA ARG A 22 8.91 -6.02 -11.88
C ARG A 22 9.44 -5.33 -10.62
N ASN A 23 8.77 -5.48 -9.48
CA ASN A 23 9.23 -4.95 -8.18
C ASN A 23 10.22 -5.89 -7.48
N ILE A 24 10.31 -7.16 -7.90
CA ILE A 24 11.09 -8.20 -7.21
C ILE A 24 12.33 -8.65 -8.01
N LEU A 25 12.34 -8.52 -9.34
CA LEU A 25 13.40 -9.03 -10.22
C LEU A 25 14.29 -7.96 -10.85
N ALA A 26 13.96 -6.67 -10.71
CA ALA A 26 14.99 -5.67 -10.92
C ALA A 26 16.03 -5.83 -9.80
N GLU A 27 17.29 -5.69 -10.16
CA GLU A 27 18.53 -5.61 -9.36
C GLU A 27 18.49 -4.63 -8.14
N TYR A 28 17.30 -4.16 -7.76
CA TYR A 28 16.97 -3.02 -6.91
C TYR A 28 15.84 -3.27 -5.90
N ALA A 29 15.48 -4.53 -5.59
CA ALA A 29 14.97 -4.82 -4.24
C ALA A 29 16.15 -4.65 -3.25
N THR A 30 16.66 -3.42 -3.12
CA THR A 30 17.67 -3.09 -2.15
C THR A 30 17.07 -3.44 -0.81
N ILE A 31 17.61 -4.48 -0.16
CA ILE A 31 17.40 -4.72 1.26
C ILE A 31 17.54 -3.34 1.91
N PRO A 32 16.51 -2.85 2.62
CA PRO A 32 16.57 -1.55 3.27
C PRO A 32 17.90 -1.48 4.03
N PRO A 33 18.69 -0.40 3.88
CA PRO A 33 19.95 -0.29 4.59
C PRO A 33 19.73 -0.57 6.09
N PRO A 34 20.68 -1.19 6.81
CA PRO A 34 20.51 -1.45 8.23
C PRO A 34 20.04 -0.19 8.98
N GLY A 35 18.91 -0.30 9.68
CA GLY A 35 18.28 0.81 10.41
C GLY A 35 17.30 1.69 9.61
N ALA A 36 17.07 1.42 8.33
CA ALA A 36 16.06 2.13 7.55
C ALA A 36 14.64 1.72 7.94
N THR A 37 13.73 2.69 8.01
CA THR A 37 12.29 2.46 8.13
C THR A 37 11.69 2.39 6.72
N PHE A 38 10.91 1.35 6.45
CA PHE A 38 10.32 1.09 5.13
C PHE A 38 8.90 0.56 5.28
N MET A 39 8.08 0.76 4.25
CA MET A 39 6.76 0.13 4.12
C MET A 39 6.76 -0.79 2.89
N LEU A 40 5.93 -1.83 2.92
CA LEU A 40 5.68 -2.69 1.77
C LEU A 40 4.41 -2.23 1.05
N ASP A 41 4.57 -1.80 -0.19
CA ASP A 41 3.46 -1.51 -1.10
C ASP A 41 2.89 -2.82 -1.67
N ASN A 42 1.59 -2.85 -1.96
CA ASN A 42 0.93 -4.05 -2.47
C ASN A 42 1.09 -4.24 -4.00
N GLY A 43 1.55 -3.21 -4.73
CA GLY A 43 1.75 -3.24 -6.17
C GLY A 43 0.51 -3.02 -7.03
N ALA A 44 -0.67 -2.75 -6.44
CA ALA A 44 -1.93 -2.57 -7.18
C ALA A 44 -1.88 -1.36 -8.14
N PHE A 45 -1.27 -0.25 -7.72
CA PHE A 45 -1.10 0.93 -8.58
C PHE A 45 -0.24 0.64 -9.81
N THR A 46 0.85 -0.12 -9.65
CA THR A 46 1.73 -0.51 -10.75
C THR A 46 0.96 -1.37 -11.75
N ALA A 47 0.27 -2.43 -11.29
CA ALA A 47 -0.54 -3.28 -12.15
C ALA A 47 -1.61 -2.48 -12.92
N TRP A 48 -2.38 -1.64 -12.22
CA TRP A 48 -3.39 -0.77 -12.82
C TRP A 48 -2.82 0.19 -13.87
N LYS A 49 -1.68 0.83 -13.57
CA LYS A 49 -1.01 1.79 -14.48
C LYS A 49 -0.56 1.11 -15.78
N HIS A 50 -0.19 -0.16 -15.71
CA HIS A 50 0.25 -0.95 -16.86
C HIS A 50 -0.88 -1.71 -17.56
N GLY A 51 -2.11 -1.65 -17.05
CA GLY A 51 -3.24 -2.43 -17.60
C GLY A 51 -3.07 -3.94 -17.38
N GLU A 52 -2.35 -4.33 -16.33
CA GLU A 52 -2.06 -5.71 -15.98
C GLU A 52 -2.97 -6.18 -14.83
N GLU A 53 -3.22 -7.48 -14.76
CA GLU A 53 -3.82 -8.08 -13.57
C GLU A 53 -2.85 -8.00 -12.38
N TRP A 54 -3.38 -7.73 -11.20
CA TRP A 54 -2.58 -7.72 -9.97
C TRP A 54 -2.20 -9.15 -9.58
N ASP A 55 -0.88 -9.40 -9.45
CA ASP A 55 -0.35 -10.73 -9.12
C ASP A 55 -0.39 -10.98 -7.60
N GLU A 56 -1.52 -11.49 -7.11
CA GLU A 56 -1.70 -11.87 -5.70
C GLU A 56 -0.58 -12.78 -5.17
N LYS A 57 -0.15 -13.77 -5.97
CA LYS A 57 0.87 -14.74 -5.54
C LYS A 57 2.20 -14.03 -5.31
N ALA A 58 2.55 -13.07 -6.14
CA ALA A 58 3.79 -12.34 -5.99
C ALA A 58 3.80 -11.43 -4.76
N PHE A 59 2.66 -10.85 -4.38
CA PHE A 59 2.51 -10.11 -3.13
C PHE A 59 2.85 -11.01 -1.93
N TYR A 60 2.26 -12.22 -1.86
CA TYR A 60 2.56 -13.15 -0.79
C TYR A 60 4.00 -13.68 -0.83
N ARG A 61 4.57 -13.93 -2.01
CA ARG A 61 6.01 -14.27 -2.14
C ARG A 61 6.90 -13.17 -1.54
N MET A 62 6.56 -11.90 -1.72
CA MET A 62 7.27 -10.78 -1.11
C MET A 62 7.18 -10.83 0.41
N LEU A 63 5.97 -10.95 0.97
CA LEU A 63 5.78 -11.01 2.43
C LEU A 63 6.58 -12.17 3.05
N THR A 64 6.52 -13.36 2.47
CA THR A 64 7.29 -14.52 2.94
C THR A 64 8.79 -14.25 2.92
N ARG A 65 9.32 -13.61 1.87
CA ARG A 65 10.75 -13.29 1.76
C ARG A 65 11.21 -12.29 2.82
N PHE A 66 10.43 -11.23 3.05
CA PHE A 66 10.75 -10.23 4.06
C PHE A 66 10.68 -10.81 5.47
N HIS A 67 9.64 -11.60 5.75
CA HIS A 67 9.52 -12.32 7.02
C HIS A 67 10.70 -13.27 7.25
N ALA A 68 11.04 -14.11 6.28
CA ALA A 68 12.16 -15.06 6.38
C ALA A 68 13.53 -14.38 6.53
N ALA A 69 13.68 -13.15 6.02
CA ALA A 69 14.89 -12.35 6.16
C ALA A 69 14.97 -11.58 7.51
N GLY A 70 13.97 -11.71 8.38
CA GLY A 70 13.90 -10.95 9.64
C GLY A 70 13.75 -9.44 9.43
N LEU A 71 13.20 -9.03 8.28
CA LEU A 71 12.98 -7.62 7.95
C LEU A 71 11.59 -7.20 8.42
N HIS A 72 11.55 -6.24 9.33
CA HIS A 72 10.31 -5.74 9.93
C HIS A 72 9.89 -4.43 9.27
N PRO A 73 8.89 -4.44 8.37
CA PRO A 73 8.38 -3.20 7.81
C PRO A 73 7.66 -2.39 8.88
N TYR A 74 7.68 -1.07 8.73
CA TYR A 74 6.82 -0.16 9.48
C TYR A 74 5.33 -0.42 9.19
N GLY A 75 5.03 -0.88 7.98
CA GLY A 75 3.70 -1.33 7.63
C GLY A 75 3.63 -1.95 6.25
N VAL A 76 2.58 -2.72 6.03
CA VAL A 76 2.21 -3.36 4.78
C VAL A 76 0.89 -2.74 4.33
N VAL A 77 0.86 -2.21 3.12
CA VAL A 77 -0.40 -1.75 2.52
C VAL A 77 -1.23 -3.00 2.19
N ILE A 78 -2.43 -3.10 2.73
CA ILE A 78 -3.34 -4.21 2.45
C ILE A 78 -3.74 -4.16 0.97
N PRO A 79 -3.84 -5.29 0.26
CA PRO A 79 -4.30 -5.32 -1.13
C PRO A 79 -5.57 -4.50 -1.38
N ASP A 80 -5.53 -3.68 -2.43
CA ASP A 80 -6.60 -2.76 -2.81
C ASP A 80 -6.94 -2.91 -4.31
N ILE A 81 -7.98 -2.18 -4.74
CA ILE A 81 -8.35 -2.02 -6.14
C ILE A 81 -8.29 -0.53 -6.44
N VAL A 82 -7.34 -0.14 -7.28
CA VAL A 82 -7.17 1.26 -7.69
C VAL A 82 -8.44 1.78 -8.35
N LYS A 83 -9.02 2.87 -7.81
CA LYS A 83 -10.33 3.42 -8.22
C LYS A 83 -11.51 2.44 -8.05
N GLY A 84 -11.37 1.42 -7.22
CA GLY A 84 -12.37 0.39 -6.96
C GLY A 84 -13.44 0.76 -5.92
N GLY A 85 -13.35 1.91 -5.25
CA GLY A 85 -14.33 2.33 -4.23
C GLY A 85 -14.54 1.26 -3.15
N LEU A 86 -15.79 0.94 -2.83
CA LEU A 86 -16.14 -0.09 -1.82
C LEU A 86 -15.68 -1.51 -2.20
N ALA A 87 -15.57 -1.84 -3.50
CA ALA A 87 -15.03 -3.14 -3.91
C ALA A 87 -13.57 -3.31 -3.49
N SER A 88 -12.84 -2.20 -3.36
CA SER A 88 -11.49 -2.19 -2.79
C SER A 88 -11.47 -2.60 -1.33
N LEU A 89 -12.44 -2.15 -0.53
CA LEU A 89 -12.55 -2.51 0.89
C LEU A 89 -12.85 -4.00 1.07
N LYS A 90 -13.72 -4.56 0.22
CA LYS A 90 -13.99 -6.00 0.21
C LYS A 90 -12.73 -6.82 -0.07
N ARG A 91 -11.95 -6.43 -1.08
CA ARG A 91 -10.64 -7.04 -1.33
C ARG A 91 -9.74 -6.93 -0.10
N SER A 92 -9.66 -5.74 0.50
CA SER A 92 -8.84 -5.57 1.70
C SER A 92 -9.27 -6.48 2.86
N GLU A 93 -10.58 -6.66 3.08
CA GLU A 93 -11.13 -7.59 4.06
C GLU A 93 -10.70 -9.04 3.79
N GLU A 94 -10.76 -9.49 2.53
CA GLU A 94 -10.36 -10.83 2.11
C GLU A 94 -8.86 -11.11 2.38
N HIS A 95 -8.00 -10.11 2.20
CA HIS A 95 -6.55 -10.26 2.36
C HIS A 95 -6.03 -9.93 3.77
N LEU A 96 -6.79 -9.19 4.58
CA LEU A 96 -6.39 -8.79 5.92
C LEU A 96 -5.92 -9.96 6.82
N PRO A 97 -6.65 -11.09 6.93
CA PRO A 97 -6.22 -12.21 7.77
C PRO A 97 -5.05 -13.02 7.18
N LEU A 98 -4.65 -12.74 5.94
CA LEU A 98 -3.58 -13.46 5.24
C LEU A 98 -2.22 -12.77 5.36
N ILE A 99 -2.19 -11.53 5.89
CA ILE A 99 -0.96 -10.82 6.21
C ILE A 99 -0.50 -11.29 7.60
N PRO A 100 0.77 -11.66 7.81
CA PRO A 100 1.26 -12.08 9.12
C PRO A 100 0.97 -11.05 10.20
N GLU A 101 0.52 -11.48 11.38
CA GLU A 101 0.03 -10.60 12.45
C GLU A 101 1.11 -9.64 12.96
N GLU A 102 2.37 -10.08 12.96
CA GLU A 102 3.54 -9.28 13.31
C GLU A 102 3.87 -8.15 12.31
N MET A 103 3.21 -8.10 11.14
CA MET A 103 3.37 -7.02 10.18
C MET A 103 2.23 -6.00 10.34
N PRO A 104 2.52 -4.72 10.65
CA PRO A 104 1.48 -3.71 10.78
C PRO A 104 0.71 -3.53 9.46
N ARG A 105 -0.62 -3.58 9.50
CA ARG A 105 -1.51 -3.58 8.33
C ARG A 105 -2.10 -2.19 8.11
N TYR A 106 -1.90 -1.63 6.93
CA TYR A 106 -2.38 -0.30 6.55
C TYR A 106 -3.45 -0.40 5.47
N LEU A 107 -4.66 0.10 5.76
CA LEU A 107 -5.77 0.09 4.82
C LEU A 107 -5.61 1.20 3.78
N ALA A 108 -5.62 0.84 2.49
CA ALA A 108 -5.64 1.82 1.41
C ALA A 108 -7.00 2.51 1.33
N VAL A 109 -7.03 3.82 1.59
CA VAL A 109 -8.22 4.67 1.44
C VAL A 109 -8.03 5.59 0.25
N GLN A 110 -9.03 5.59 -0.63
CA GLN A 110 -9.01 6.29 -1.92
C GLN A 110 -10.32 7.07 -2.15
N GLU A 111 -10.42 7.75 -3.28
CA GLU A 111 -11.65 8.46 -3.67
C GLU A 111 -12.84 7.49 -3.74
N GLY A 112 -13.99 7.94 -3.22
CA GLY A 112 -15.22 7.12 -3.14
C GLY A 112 -15.33 6.26 -1.87
N ILE A 113 -14.33 6.27 -0.99
CA ILE A 113 -14.41 5.66 0.35
C ILE A 113 -14.65 6.75 1.40
N THR A 114 -15.66 6.57 2.24
CA THR A 114 -16.00 7.48 3.34
C THR A 114 -15.46 6.98 4.68
N PRO A 115 -15.37 7.84 5.72
CA PRO A 115 -15.00 7.39 7.06
C PRO A 115 -15.91 6.26 7.59
N GLN A 116 -17.22 6.32 7.30
CA GLN A 116 -18.19 5.30 7.72
C GLN A 116 -17.87 3.93 7.13
N ASP A 117 -17.36 3.88 5.90
CA ASP A 117 -16.96 2.64 5.24
C ASP A 117 -15.68 2.05 5.86
N VAL A 118 -14.85 2.89 6.49
CA VAL A 118 -13.57 2.49 7.12
C VAL A 118 -13.75 2.05 8.57
N LEU A 119 -14.75 2.58 9.29
CA LEU A 119 -14.99 2.26 10.71
C LEU A 119 -14.98 0.75 11.03
N PRO A 120 -15.56 -0.16 10.22
CA PRO A 120 -15.53 -1.59 10.49
C PRO A 120 -14.12 -2.19 10.51
N PHE A 121 -13.16 -1.58 9.82
CA PHE A 121 -11.78 -2.08 9.69
C PHE A 121 -10.88 -1.62 10.85
N ILE A 122 -11.22 -0.52 11.52
CA ILE A 122 -10.39 0.10 12.58
C ILE A 122 -9.89 -0.88 13.64
N PRO A 123 -10.70 -1.85 14.15
CA PRO A 123 -10.22 -2.80 15.16
C PRO A 123 -9.14 -3.76 14.66
N SER A 124 -8.95 -3.89 13.36
CA SER A 124 -8.12 -4.93 12.73
C SER A 124 -7.00 -4.38 11.87
N ILE A 125 -6.80 -3.05 11.83
CA ILE A 125 -5.72 -2.40 11.08
C ILE A 125 -4.87 -1.54 12.02
N ASP A 126 -3.62 -1.35 11.64
CA ASP A 126 -2.63 -0.56 12.38
C ASP A 126 -2.54 0.88 11.86
N GLY A 127 -3.11 1.15 10.67
CA GLY A 127 -3.19 2.50 10.14
C GLY A 127 -3.94 2.61 8.81
N ILE A 128 -4.01 3.84 8.31
CA ILE A 128 -4.60 4.18 7.02
C ILE A 128 -3.51 4.67 6.08
N PHE A 129 -3.50 4.13 4.86
CA PHE A 129 -2.69 4.59 3.75
C PHE A 129 -3.57 5.36 2.75
N VAL A 130 -3.36 6.68 2.61
CA VAL A 130 -4.19 7.49 1.71
C VAL A 130 -3.62 7.45 0.29
N GLY A 131 -4.17 6.57 -0.55
CA GLY A 131 -3.78 6.39 -1.95
C GLY A 131 -4.73 7.10 -2.90
N THR A 132 -4.26 8.07 -3.69
CA THR A 132 -5.02 8.57 -4.86
C THR A 132 -4.12 8.94 -6.02
N PRO A 133 -4.47 8.60 -7.27
CA PRO A 133 -3.91 9.29 -8.42
C PRO A 133 -4.47 10.72 -8.52
N GLY A 134 -3.60 11.73 -8.63
CA GLY A 134 -3.98 13.08 -9.08
C GLY A 134 -4.56 14.05 -8.04
N ALA A 135 -5.48 14.92 -8.50
CA ALA A 135 -5.88 16.19 -7.87
C ALA A 135 -6.63 16.09 -6.52
N TRP A 136 -7.07 14.90 -6.12
CA TRP A 136 -7.74 14.68 -4.83
C TRP A 136 -6.78 14.88 -3.65
N LYS A 137 -5.55 14.32 -3.73
CA LYS A 137 -4.51 14.46 -2.70
C LYS A 137 -4.26 15.92 -2.33
N TRP A 138 -4.31 16.81 -3.33
CA TRP A 138 -4.09 18.25 -3.16
C TRP A 138 -5.31 19.02 -2.66
N ARG A 139 -6.54 18.56 -2.97
CA ARG A 139 -7.78 19.20 -2.47
C ARG A 139 -7.99 18.98 -0.98
N LYS A 140 -7.70 17.78 -0.48
CA LYS A 140 -7.79 17.46 0.95
C LYS A 140 -6.66 18.07 1.78
N ALA A 141 -5.43 18.14 1.24
CA ALA A 141 -4.32 18.81 1.91
C ALA A 141 -4.51 20.33 2.09
N ARG A 142 -5.46 20.94 1.36
CA ARG A 142 -5.78 22.37 1.39
C ARG A 142 -7.02 22.71 2.22
N GLN A 143 -7.71 21.75 2.85
CA GLN A 143 -8.76 22.10 3.80
C GLN A 143 -8.08 22.57 5.10
N PRO A 144 -8.18 23.86 5.47
CA PRO A 144 -7.79 24.27 6.81
C PRO A 144 -8.65 23.47 7.79
N SER A 145 -8.07 23.03 8.90
CA SER A 145 -8.87 22.51 10.01
C SER A 145 -9.98 23.53 10.28
N MET A 146 -11.24 23.11 10.22
CA MET A 146 -12.34 23.88 10.79
C MET A 146 -12.11 23.89 12.32
N ARG A 147 -11.21 24.74 12.79
CA ARG A 147 -11.28 25.25 14.16
C ARG A 147 -12.49 26.15 14.16
N GLY A 148 -13.43 25.83 15.05
CA GLY A 148 -14.68 26.55 15.21
C GLY A 148 -14.43 28.05 15.35
N GLU A 149 -15.13 28.81 14.52
CA GLU A 149 -15.61 30.12 14.90
C GLU A 149 -16.95 29.85 15.60
N ASP A 150 -16.89 29.65 16.92
CA ASP A 150 -18.04 29.85 17.80
C ASP A 150 -17.80 31.18 18.52
N GLU A 151 -18.69 32.13 18.18
CA GLU A 151 -19.17 33.34 18.89
C GLU A 151 -18.19 34.29 19.62
#